data_AF-A0A9D2LE11-F1
#
_entry.id   AF-A0A9D2LE11-F1
#
_cell.length_a   1.000
_cell.length_b   1.000
_cell.length_c   1.000
_cell.angle_alpha   90.00
_cell.angle_beta   90.00
_cell.angle_gamma   90.00
#
_symmetry.space_group_name_H-M   'P 1'
#
loop_
_entity.id
_entity.type
_entity.pdbx_description
1 polymer ?
#
loop_
_entity_poly.entity_id
_entity_poly.type
_entity_poly.pdbx_seq_one_letter_code
_entity_poly.pdbx_strand_id
1 'polypeptide(L)'
;MTEPLEDLWKGRPPFFPLHTMVHVATAELGSRQSGGGRNTAHDALRQAMSGAIALEAEYLSRQGPGSKKAHLVIAAVVTAAPLFTCHLDDDGCVVTESVEQLAVWEPRRDGRPTMVFVVSETALPKFASELAYCRDVAADAASANF
;
A
#
# COMPACT_ATOMS: atom_id res chain seq x y z
N MET A 1 -23.12 6.15 22.34
CA MET A 1 -23.67 5.15 21.43
C MET A 1 -22.51 4.62 20.62
N THR A 2 -22.17 3.36 20.83
CA THR A 2 -21.09 2.63 20.16
C THR A 2 -21.58 2.17 18.80
N GLU A 3 -21.06 2.77 17.73
CA GLU A 3 -21.28 2.24 16.38
C GLU A 3 -20.71 0.80 16.29
N PRO A 4 -21.33 -0.10 15.51
CA PRO A 4 -20.84 -1.45 15.36
C PRO A 4 -19.43 -1.43 14.74
N LEU A 5 -18.44 -1.97 15.45
CA LEU A 5 -17.04 -2.05 15.00
C LEU A 5 -16.92 -2.67 13.58
N GLU A 6 -17.88 -3.51 13.21
CA GLU A 6 -17.94 -4.25 11.95
C GLU A 6 -18.02 -3.35 10.70
N ASP A 7 -18.65 -2.17 10.80
CA ASP A 7 -18.78 -1.27 9.65
C ASP A 7 -17.56 -0.35 9.46
N LEU A 8 -16.71 -0.20 10.49
CA LEU A 8 -15.43 0.51 10.39
C LEU A 8 -14.36 -0.34 9.68
N TRP A 9 -14.56 -1.67 9.59
CA TRP A 9 -13.54 -2.65 9.20
C TRP A 9 -13.78 -3.24 7.80
N LYS A 10 -14.98 -3.07 7.22
CA LYS A 10 -15.25 -3.43 5.82
C LYS A 10 -14.37 -2.60 4.88
N GLY A 11 -13.32 -3.23 4.36
CA GLY A 11 -12.37 -2.63 3.40
C GLY A 11 -11.01 -2.24 3.97
N ARG A 12 -10.68 -2.58 5.21
CA ARG A 12 -9.33 -2.37 5.78
C ARG A 12 -8.55 -3.70 5.84
N PRO A 13 -7.27 -3.73 5.47
CA PRO A 13 -6.44 -4.95 5.53
C PRO A 13 -6.22 -5.36 7.00
N PRO A 14 -6.10 -6.66 7.28
CA PRO A 14 -6.11 -7.21 8.63
C PRO A 14 -4.79 -6.97 9.42
N PHE A 15 -3.85 -6.19 8.89
CA PHE A 15 -2.47 -6.22 9.38
C PHE A 15 -1.99 -5.00 10.15
N PHE A 16 -2.74 -3.89 10.22
CA PHE A 16 -2.28 -2.73 10.99
C PHE A 16 -3.44 -1.95 11.62
N PRO A 17 -3.44 -1.74 12.96
CA PRO A 17 -4.21 -0.65 13.52
C PRO A 17 -3.47 0.63 13.12
N LEU A 18 -4.04 1.51 12.30
CA LEU A 18 -3.80 2.97 12.43
C LEU A 18 -4.52 3.81 11.37
N HIS A 19 -5.01 4.94 11.87
CA HIS A 19 -5.28 6.15 11.12
C HIS A 19 -3.96 6.92 10.94
N THR A 20 -3.08 6.51 10.02
CA THR A 20 -1.87 7.29 9.71
C THR A 20 -1.96 7.87 8.31
N MET A 21 -1.97 9.20 8.24
CA MET A 21 -1.56 9.90 7.04
C MET A 21 -0.04 9.66 6.89
N VAL A 22 0.36 8.87 5.89
CA VAL A 22 1.78 8.55 5.66
C VAL A 22 2.33 9.54 4.65
N HIS A 23 3.24 10.43 5.06
CA HIS A 23 3.96 11.30 4.14
C HIS A 23 5.25 10.62 3.70
N VAL A 24 5.38 10.35 2.40
CA VAL A 24 6.59 9.75 1.83
C VAL A 24 7.39 10.83 1.12
N ALA A 25 8.65 10.96 1.51
CA ALA A 25 9.57 11.94 0.94
C ALA A 25 10.91 11.28 0.60
N THR A 26 11.49 11.71 -0.50
CA THR A 26 12.89 11.42 -0.81
C THR A 26 13.78 12.37 -0.01
N ALA A 27 14.67 11.83 0.83
CA ALA A 27 15.72 12.63 1.45
C ALA A 27 16.82 12.90 0.40
N GLU A 28 16.78 14.07 -0.24
CA GLU A 28 17.87 14.50 -1.12
C GLU A 28 19.08 14.95 -0.29
N LEU A 29 20.07 14.07 -0.12
CA LEU A 29 21.39 14.43 0.40
C LEU A 29 22.15 15.23 -0.68
N GLY A 30 21.94 16.55 -0.66
CA GLY A 30 22.75 17.51 -1.40
C GLY A 30 22.24 17.89 -2.79
N SER A 31 21.18 18.72 -2.86
CA SER A 31 21.13 19.85 -3.81
C SER A 31 19.99 20.81 -3.45
N ARG A 32 20.17 21.58 -2.38
CA ARG A 32 19.26 22.68 -2.02
C ARG A 32 19.37 23.89 -2.96
N GLN A 33 19.70 23.67 -4.24
CA GLN A 33 20.02 24.73 -5.21
C GLN A 33 19.09 24.81 -6.42
N SER A 34 18.00 24.04 -6.50
CA SER A 34 16.98 24.30 -7.52
C SER A 34 15.59 24.33 -6.89
N GLY A 35 15.00 25.52 -6.87
CA GLY A 35 13.62 25.72 -6.45
C GLY A 35 12.69 24.80 -7.23
N GLY A 36 11.83 24.06 -6.51
CA GLY A 36 10.89 23.10 -7.09
C GLY A 36 11.33 21.64 -6.97
N GLY A 37 11.88 21.23 -5.83
CA GLY A 37 12.30 19.85 -5.56
C GLY A 37 11.15 18.86 -5.76
N ARG A 38 11.27 18.05 -6.82
CA ARG A 38 10.27 17.06 -7.20
C ARG A 38 10.39 15.85 -6.28
N ASN A 39 9.35 15.54 -5.53
CA ASN A 39 9.34 14.37 -4.64
C ASN A 39 9.19 13.08 -5.46
N THR A 40 10.32 12.47 -5.82
CA THR A 40 10.39 11.25 -6.64
C THR A 40 9.73 10.05 -5.99
N ALA A 41 9.80 9.94 -4.66
CA ALA A 41 9.13 8.86 -3.93
C ALA A 41 7.60 9.00 -4.01
N HIS A 42 7.06 10.20 -3.81
CA HIS A 42 5.63 10.45 -3.98
C HIS A 42 5.17 10.25 -5.43
N ASP A 43 5.98 10.64 -6.41
CA ASP A 43 5.68 10.35 -7.82
C ASP A 43 5.63 8.86 -8.13
N ALA A 44 6.54 8.05 -7.56
CA ALA A 44 6.53 6.59 -7.72
C ALA A 44 5.26 5.96 -7.15
N LEU A 45 4.84 6.38 -5.94
CA LEU A 45 3.58 5.95 -5.35
C LEU A 45 2.39 6.28 -6.24
N ARG A 46 2.32 7.53 -6.72
CA ARG A 46 1.23 7.99 -7.60
C ARG A 46 1.17 7.21 -8.91
N GLN A 47 2.32 6.87 -9.49
CA GLN A 47 2.40 6.06 -10.70
C GLN A 47 1.93 4.61 -10.45
N ALA A 48 2.42 3.97 -9.38
CA ALA A 48 2.01 2.62 -9.00
C ALA A 48 0.50 2.52 -8.76
N MET A 49 -0.08 3.49 -8.04
CA MET A 49 -1.53 3.59 -7.86
C MET A 49 -2.28 3.78 -9.16
N SER A 50 -1.83 4.70 -10.01
CA SER A 50 -2.50 4.98 -11.28
C SER A 50 -2.52 3.73 -12.17
N GLY A 51 -1.42 2.97 -12.19
CA GLY A 51 -1.34 1.68 -12.87
C GLY A 51 -2.31 0.65 -12.29
N ALA A 52 -2.34 0.49 -10.97
CA ALA A 52 -3.27 -0.44 -10.31
C ALA A 52 -4.75 -0.11 -10.59
N ILE A 53 -5.12 1.18 -10.57
CA ILE A 53 -6.48 1.63 -10.87
C ILE A 53 -6.83 1.38 -12.34
N ALA A 54 -5.90 1.65 -13.26
CA ALA A 54 -6.11 1.39 -14.68
C ALA A 54 -6.31 -0.11 -14.96
N LEU A 55 -5.49 -0.96 -14.33
CA LEU A 55 -5.60 -2.41 -14.43
C LEU A 55 -6.93 -2.92 -13.83
N GLU A 56 -7.35 -2.40 -12.67
CA GLU A 56 -8.65 -2.69 -12.07
C GLU A 56 -9.78 -2.38 -13.06
N ALA A 57 -9.78 -1.19 -13.67
CA ALA A 57 -10.80 -0.75 -14.62
C ALA A 57 -10.81 -1.60 -15.91
N GLU A 58 -9.63 -1.87 -16.49
CA GLU A 58 -9.49 -2.74 -17.66
C GLU A 58 -10.02 -4.14 -17.36
N TYR A 59 -9.68 -4.67 -16.18
CA TYR A 59 -10.08 -5.99 -15.77
C TYR A 59 -11.60 -6.11 -15.59
N LEU A 60 -12.22 -5.18 -14.86
CA LEU A 60 -13.67 -5.13 -14.66
C LEU A 60 -14.41 -4.99 -16.00
N SER A 61 -13.86 -4.24 -16.96
CA SER A 61 -14.46 -4.07 -18.29
C SER A 61 -14.46 -5.35 -19.14
N ARG A 62 -13.52 -6.27 -18.88
CA ARG A 62 -13.36 -7.54 -19.62
C ARG A 62 -14.11 -8.70 -18.98
N GLN A 63 -14.57 -8.56 -17.74
CA GLN A 63 -15.36 -9.59 -17.10
C GLN A 63 -16.78 -9.60 -17.67
N GLY A 64 -17.15 -10.71 -18.33
CA GLY A 64 -18.53 -10.93 -18.74
C GLY A 64 -19.47 -11.10 -17.53
N PRO A 65 -20.78 -10.85 -17.69
CA PRO A 65 -21.75 -11.06 -16.62
C PRO A 65 -21.67 -12.50 -16.10
N GLY A 66 -21.45 -12.67 -14.79
CA GLY A 66 -21.41 -13.97 -14.11
C GLY A 66 -20.01 -14.53 -13.78
N SER A 67 -18.93 -13.82 -14.09
CA SER A 67 -17.59 -14.21 -13.62
C SER A 67 -17.48 -14.05 -12.10
N LYS A 68 -17.22 -15.17 -11.40
CA LYS A 68 -17.09 -15.24 -9.93
C LYS A 68 -15.63 -15.26 -9.44
N LYS A 69 -14.67 -14.93 -10.30
CA LYS A 69 -13.27 -14.99 -9.91
C LYS A 69 -12.93 -13.74 -9.09
N ALA A 70 -12.47 -13.94 -7.85
CA ALA A 70 -11.91 -12.87 -7.04
C ALA A 70 -10.52 -12.52 -7.58
N HIS A 71 -10.30 -11.23 -7.86
CA HIS A 71 -9.02 -10.72 -8.33
C HIS A 71 -8.50 -9.68 -7.35
N LEU A 72 -7.20 -9.80 -7.07
CA LEU A 72 -6.49 -8.89 -6.18
C LEU A 72 -5.46 -8.14 -7.02
N VAL A 73 -5.69 -6.84 -7.22
CA VAL A 73 -4.71 -5.92 -7.81
C VAL A 73 -4.02 -5.20 -6.66
N ILE A 74 -2.70 -5.31 -6.60
CA ILE A 74 -1.89 -4.70 -5.54
C ILE A 74 -0.95 -3.68 -6.17
N ALA A 75 -0.99 -2.45 -5.67
CA ALA A 75 0.01 -1.44 -6.00
C ALA A 75 1.25 -1.67 -5.14
N ALA A 76 2.42 -1.79 -5.77
CA ALA A 76 3.69 -1.90 -5.07
C ALA A 76 4.79 -1.09 -5.77
N VAL A 77 5.70 -0.54 -4.98
CA VAL A 77 6.93 0.14 -5.39
C VAL A 77 8.10 -0.67 -4.83
N VAL A 78 8.98 -1.16 -5.70
CA VAL A 78 10.23 -1.80 -5.30
C VAL A 78 11.34 -0.77 -5.36
N THR A 79 12.18 -0.70 -4.33
CA THR A 79 13.26 0.28 -4.25
C THR A 79 14.56 -0.33 -3.74
N ALA A 80 15.68 0.14 -4.29
CA ALA A 80 17.02 -0.14 -3.79
C ALA A 80 17.44 0.83 -2.67
N ALA A 81 16.68 1.92 -2.46
CA ALA A 81 16.95 2.88 -1.40
C ALA A 81 16.57 2.30 -0.03
N PRO A 82 17.34 2.59 1.04
CA PRO A 82 16.97 2.20 2.40
C PRO A 82 15.61 2.79 2.80
N LEU A 83 14.79 1.99 3.49
CA LEU A 83 13.51 2.41 4.02
C LEU A 83 13.60 2.62 5.52
N PHE A 84 12.93 3.68 5.98
CA PHE A 84 12.85 4.01 7.39
C PHE A 84 11.41 4.32 7.77
N THR A 85 11.00 3.91 8.97
CA THR A 85 9.85 4.50 9.66
C THR A 85 10.34 5.58 10.60
N CYS A 86 9.50 6.57 10.89
CA CYS A 86 9.76 7.50 11.99
C CYS A 86 8.54 7.62 12.90
N HIS A 87 8.78 7.79 14.18
CA HIS A 87 7.77 8.12 15.17
C HIS A 87 8.34 9.11 16.19
N LEU A 88 7.46 9.71 16.99
CA LEU A 88 7.87 10.46 18.17
C LEU A 88 7.80 9.51 19.36
N ASP A 89 8.85 9.49 20.19
CA ASP A 89 8.82 8.80 21.48
C ASP A 89 8.08 9.63 22.54
N ASP A 90 7.99 9.10 23.76
CA ASP A 90 7.31 9.74 24.89
C ASP A 90 7.97 11.08 25.31
N ASP A 91 9.25 11.27 24.96
CA ASP A 91 10.02 12.49 25.21
C ASP A 91 9.89 13.50 24.06
N GLY A 92 9.14 13.17 23.01
CA GLY A 92 8.95 14.00 21.81
C GLY A 92 10.16 14.04 20.88
N CYS A 93 11.09 13.09 21.03
CA CYS A 93 12.23 12.93 20.13
C CYS A 93 11.82 12.13 18.89
N VAL A 94 12.38 12.50 17.73
CA VAL A 94 12.18 11.75 16.48
C VAL A 94 13.05 10.49 16.53
N VAL A 95 12.41 9.34 16.55
CA VAL A 95 13.05 8.03 16.46
C VAL A 95 12.85 7.48 15.05
N THR A 96 13.92 6.97 14.46
CA THR A 96 13.90 6.36 13.12
C THR A 96 14.34 4.91 13.20
N GLU A 97 13.60 4.03 12.53
CA GLU A 97 13.91 2.60 12.47
C GLU A 97 14.03 2.15 11.01
N SER A 98 15.11 1.42 10.71
CA SER A 98 15.26 0.81 9.39
C SER A 98 14.25 -0.31 9.23
N VAL A 99 13.56 -0.33 8.10
CA VAL A 99 12.60 -1.38 7.74
C VAL A 99 12.88 -1.90 6.34
N GLU A 100 12.33 -3.07 6.02
CA GLU A 100 12.41 -3.62 4.67
C GLU A 100 11.13 -3.40 3.86
N GLN A 101 10.02 -3.08 4.53
CA GLN A 101 8.72 -2.89 3.91
C GLN A 101 7.92 -1.80 4.63
N LEU A 102 7.12 -1.06 3.87
CA LEU A 102 6.18 -0.06 4.35
C LEU A 102 4.84 -0.24 3.63
N ALA A 103 3.74 -0.03 4.36
CA ALA A 103 2.41 0.13 3.78
C ALA A 103 2.04 1.61 3.81
N VAL A 104 1.87 2.21 2.64
CA VAL A 104 1.57 3.63 2.48
C VAL A 104 0.11 3.78 2.06
N TRP A 105 -0.64 4.56 2.82
CA TRP A 105 -2.03 4.87 2.50
C TRP A 105 -2.11 6.20 1.77
N GLU A 106 -2.70 6.17 0.59
CA GLU A 106 -2.89 7.34 -0.26
C GLU A 106 -4.38 7.50 -0.58
N PRO A 107 -4.92 8.73 -0.52
CA PRO A 107 -6.30 8.97 -0.90
C PRO A 107 -6.48 8.85 -2.43
N ARG A 108 -7.47 8.07 -2.87
CA ARG A 108 -7.95 8.12 -4.25
C ARG A 108 -8.69 9.44 -4.49
N ARG A 109 -8.86 9.79 -5.77
CA ARG A 109 -9.69 10.94 -6.20
C ARG A 109 -11.15 10.85 -5.72
N ASP A 110 -11.66 9.65 -5.49
CA ASP A 110 -13.02 9.40 -4.99
C ASP A 110 -13.10 9.34 -3.45
N GLY A 111 -12.00 9.67 -2.75
CA GLY A 111 -11.91 9.70 -1.29
C GLY A 111 -11.68 8.33 -0.64
N ARG A 112 -11.71 7.22 -1.39
CA ARG A 112 -11.39 5.90 -0.83
C ARG A 112 -9.88 5.77 -0.62
N PRO A 113 -9.42 5.19 0.50
CA PRO A 113 -7.99 4.97 0.70
C PRO A 113 -7.51 3.81 -0.20
N THR A 114 -6.36 3.99 -0.84
CA THR A 114 -5.63 2.92 -1.51
C THR A 114 -4.30 2.70 -0.80
N MET A 115 -4.00 1.44 -0.56
CA MET A 115 -2.72 1.04 0.02
C MET A 115 -1.72 0.74 -1.09
N VAL A 116 -0.52 1.28 -0.96
CA VAL A 116 0.65 1.00 -1.79
C VAL A 116 1.72 0.39 -0.91
N PHE A 117 2.24 -0.77 -1.30
CA PHE A 117 3.38 -1.36 -0.61
C PHE A 117 4.68 -0.76 -1.15
N VAL A 118 5.58 -0.34 -0.27
CA VAL A 118 6.95 0.02 -0.63
C VAL A 118 7.86 -1.05 -0.06
N VAL A 119 8.61 -1.72 -0.91
CA VAL A 119 9.35 -2.94 -0.58
C VAL A 119 10.80 -2.76 -1.00
N SER A 120 11.74 -3.07 -0.12
CA SER A 120 13.15 -3.15 -0.51
C SER A 120 13.37 -4.31 -1.48
N GLU A 121 14.36 -4.19 -2.36
CA GLU A 121 14.71 -5.30 -3.28
C GLU A 121 15.04 -6.60 -2.52
N THR A 122 15.65 -6.49 -1.33
CA THR A 122 15.99 -7.64 -0.47
C THR A 122 14.77 -8.38 0.04
N ALA A 123 13.66 -7.69 0.27
CA ALA A 123 12.43 -8.27 0.79
C ALA A 123 11.45 -8.74 -0.30
N LEU A 124 11.74 -8.48 -1.58
CA LEU A 124 10.86 -8.85 -2.68
C LEU A 124 10.50 -10.35 -2.74
N PRO A 125 11.43 -11.30 -2.52
CA PRO A 125 11.08 -12.73 -2.51
C PRO A 125 10.09 -13.09 -1.41
N LYS A 126 10.28 -12.54 -0.20
CA LYS A 126 9.38 -12.75 0.94
C LYS A 126 8.01 -12.15 0.66
N PHE A 127 7.98 -10.91 0.16
CA PHE A 127 6.75 -10.23 -0.22
C PHE A 127 5.95 -11.04 -1.27
N ALA A 128 6.61 -11.55 -2.31
CA ALA A 128 5.95 -12.39 -3.31
C ALA A 128 5.37 -13.68 -2.71
N SER A 129 6.10 -14.31 -1.78
CA SER A 129 5.63 -15.50 -1.06
C SER A 129 4.38 -15.20 -0.22
N GLU A 130 4.36 -14.07 0.49
CA GLU A 130 3.22 -13.63 1.30
C GLU A 130 1.99 -13.34 0.43
N LEU A 131 2.18 -12.73 -0.75
CA LEU A 131 1.09 -12.52 -1.71
C LEU A 131 0.53 -13.82 -2.29
N ALA A 132 1.40 -14.79 -2.58
CA ALA A 132 0.97 -16.11 -3.03
C ALA A 132 0.13 -16.81 -1.96
N TYR A 133 0.57 -16.76 -0.70
CA TYR A 133 -0.19 -17.29 0.43
C TYR A 133 -1.57 -16.62 0.57
N CYS A 134 -1.64 -15.28 0.52
CA CYS A 134 -2.91 -14.55 0.58
C CYS A 134 -3.86 -14.91 -0.57
N ARG A 135 -3.34 -15.11 -1.78
CA ARG A 135 -4.13 -15.57 -2.94
C ARG A 135 -4.72 -16.95 -2.66
N ASP A 136 -3.91 -17.88 -2.14
CA ASP A 136 -4.34 -19.26 -1.90
C ASP A 136 -5.42 -19.31 -0.81
N VAL A 137 -5.24 -18.57 0.29
CA VAL A 137 -6.26 -18.40 1.34
C VAL A 137 -7.57 -17.81 0.78
N ALA A 138 -7.49 -16.81 -0.10
CA ALA A 138 -8.66 -16.22 -0.72
C ALA A 138 -9.38 -17.20 -1.68
N ALA A 139 -8.63 -18.04 -2.39
CA ALA A 139 -9.19 -19.09 -3.25
C ALA A 139 -9.91 -20.19 -2.45
N ASP A 140 -9.33 -20.59 -1.31
CA ASP A 140 -9.93 -21.57 -0.40
C ASP A 140 -11.21 -21.05 0.26
N ALA A 141 -11.21 -19.79 0.70
CA ALA A 141 -12.40 -19.15 1.26
C ALA A 141 -13.54 -19.00 0.22
N ALA A 142 -13.20 -18.76 -1.04
CA ALA A 142 -14.19 -18.67 -2.12
C ALA A 142 -14.80 -20.04 -2.48
N SER A 143 -14.07 -21.14 -2.26
CA SER A 143 -14.54 -22.50 -2.55
C SER A 143 -15.32 -23.14 -1.39
N ALA A 144 -15.14 -22.66 -0.16
CA ALA A 144 -15.92 -23.13 1.01
C ALA A 144 -17.35 -22.56 1.11
N ASN A 145 -17.69 -21.54 0.31
CA ASN A 145 -19.01 -20.88 0.31
C ASN A 145 -19.95 -21.36 -0.83
N PHE A 146 -19.65 -22.53 -1.42
CA PHE A 146 -20.47 -23.20 -2.44
C PHE A 146 -20.91 -24.59 -2.01
#